data_AF-A0AAW4UZ26-F1
#
_entry.id   AF-A0AAW4UZ26-F1
#
_cell.length_a   1.000
_cell.length_b   1.000
_cell.length_c   1.000
_cell.angle_alpha   90.00
_cell.angle_beta   90.00
_cell.angle_gamma   90.00
#
_symmetry.space_group_name_H-M   'P 1'
#
loop_
_entity.id
_entity.type
_entity.pdbx_description
1 polymer ?
#
loop_
_entity_poly.entity_id
_entity_poly.type
_entity_poly.pdbx_seq_one_letter_code
_entity_poly.pdbx_strand_id
1 'polypeptide(L)'
;MFKFSFNNFSNTISAFNLFNFSINLNKKNAKVQLHPEESVQKEITNNEINKWRDYKTALHGGEISYIGDLKENITIYLFIQKTPTSGAWNLVVPVVKGDESKRFLEFALGSFALQGCGGGLNNTDTLFYYLEKHINKGYNVTILPKVIESTYLDDFQYLDSNVKIETLLENSIDLINYRKGKLDWIFKEYIRLSNKYSLV
;
A
#
# COMPACT_ATOMS: atom_id res chain seq x y z
N MET A 1 38.26 12.56 2.14
CA MET A 1 37.66 12.72 3.48
C MET A 1 36.84 14.00 3.45
N PHE A 2 35.54 13.91 3.17
CA PHE A 2 34.68 15.08 3.00
C PHE A 2 33.84 15.30 4.26
N LYS A 3 33.97 16.50 4.83
CA LYS A 3 33.28 16.93 6.04
C LYS A 3 32.15 17.86 5.61
N PHE A 4 30.91 17.38 5.65
CA PHE A 4 29.74 18.23 5.43
C PHE A 4 29.21 18.72 6.79
N SER A 5 29.39 20.02 7.03
CA SER A 5 28.71 20.76 8.09
C SER A 5 27.43 21.32 7.49
N PHE A 6 26.28 20.96 8.06
CA PHE A 6 25.02 21.65 7.79
C PHE A 6 24.47 22.18 9.11
N ASN A 7 24.77 23.46 9.39
CA ASN A 7 23.98 24.27 10.31
C ASN A 7 22.75 24.79 9.55
N ASN A 8 21.58 24.61 10.17
CA ASN A 8 20.36 25.42 10.09
C ASN A 8 19.91 25.94 8.71
N PHE A 9 18.89 25.29 8.15
CA PHE A 9 17.87 26.00 7.38
C PHE A 9 16.55 25.96 8.14
N SER A 10 16.15 27.15 8.58
CA SER A 10 14.91 27.50 9.24
C SER A 10 13.73 27.56 8.28
N ASN A 11 12.57 27.11 8.77
CA ASN A 11 11.21 27.58 8.47
C ASN A 11 10.89 28.05 7.05
N THR A 12 10.12 27.24 6.33
CA THR A 12 9.13 27.75 5.37
C THR A 12 7.89 26.85 5.41
N ILE A 13 6.96 27.20 6.31
CA ILE A 13 5.57 26.73 6.26
C ILE A 13 4.86 27.68 5.30
N SER A 14 4.54 27.20 4.10
CA SER A 14 3.65 27.91 3.17
C SER A 14 2.34 27.13 3.12
N ALA A 15 1.34 27.74 3.74
CA ALA A 15 -0.02 27.26 3.86
C ALA A 15 -0.71 27.11 2.49
N PHE A 16 -1.41 25.99 2.28
CA PHE A 16 -2.54 25.91 1.35
C PHE A 16 -3.83 26.07 2.17
N ASN A 17 -4.36 27.29 2.18
CA ASN A 17 -5.76 27.54 2.50
C ASN A 17 -6.60 27.23 1.25
N LEU A 18 -7.75 26.57 1.42
CA LEU A 18 -9.04 26.89 0.81
C LEU A 18 -9.98 25.67 0.91
N PHE A 19 -10.89 25.67 1.88
CA PHE A 19 -12.33 25.46 1.68
C PHE A 19 -13.06 25.88 2.97
N ASN A 20 -13.71 27.04 2.92
CA ASN A 20 -14.67 27.50 3.93
C ASN A 20 -16.06 26.94 3.56
N PHE A 21 -16.59 26.01 4.36
CA PHE A 21 -18.04 25.80 4.41
C PHE A 21 -18.55 26.47 5.69
N SER A 22 -19.16 27.64 5.54
CA SER A 22 -20.00 28.25 6.57
C SER A 22 -21.41 27.69 6.42
N ILE A 23 -21.91 27.02 7.46
CA ILE A 23 -23.35 26.78 7.62
C ILE A 23 -23.75 27.51 8.89
N ASN A 24 -24.44 28.63 8.72
CA ASN A 24 -25.13 29.31 9.80
C ASN A 24 -26.63 29.33 9.45
N LEU A 25 -27.38 28.42 10.05
CA LEU A 25 -28.84 28.41 10.02
C LEU A 25 -29.35 28.30 11.45
N ASN A 26 -29.33 29.43 12.14
CA ASN A 26 -30.21 29.66 13.28
C ASN A 26 -31.65 29.82 12.77
N LYS A 27 -32.50 28.81 13.00
CA LYS A 27 -33.95 29.04 13.09
C LYS A 27 -34.53 28.24 14.26
N LYS A 28 -34.97 29.00 15.27
CA LYS A 28 -35.62 28.51 16.48
C LYS A 28 -37.03 27.97 16.20
N ASN A 29 -37.34 26.89 16.92
CA ASN A 29 -38.61 26.51 17.54
C ASN A 29 -39.81 26.12 16.67
N ALA A 30 -40.06 24.81 16.58
CA ALA A 30 -41.40 24.24 16.59
C ALA A 30 -41.43 23.05 17.57
N LYS A 31 -42.21 23.19 18.65
CA LYS A 31 -42.57 22.09 19.56
C LYS A 31 -43.54 21.18 18.80
N VAL A 32 -43.19 19.91 18.59
CA VAL A 32 -44.16 18.86 18.26
C VAL A 32 -43.82 17.62 19.10
N GLN A 33 -44.89 17.02 19.62
CA GLN A 33 -44.96 15.99 20.65
C GLN A 33 -44.13 14.74 20.37
N LEU A 34 -43.51 14.23 21.44
CA LEU A 34 -42.90 12.91 21.52
C LEU A 34 -43.99 11.83 21.41
N HIS A 35 -44.03 11.12 20.29
CA HIS A 35 -44.46 9.73 20.28
C HIS A 35 -43.20 8.88 20.49
N PRO A 36 -43.14 7.98 21.50
CA PRO A 36 -42.08 7.00 21.56
C PRO A 36 -42.38 5.95 20.47
N GLU A 37 -41.88 6.18 19.27
CA GLU A 37 -41.61 5.05 18.40
C GLU A 37 -40.47 4.29 19.06
N GLU A 38 -40.75 3.04 19.44
CA GLU A 38 -39.74 2.03 19.71
C GLU A 38 -38.87 1.89 18.44
N SER A 39 -37.93 2.80 18.28
CA SER A 39 -36.76 2.56 17.46
C SER A 39 -36.02 1.42 18.13
N VAL A 40 -36.33 0.21 17.68
CA VAL A 40 -35.46 -0.95 17.82
C VAL A 40 -34.14 -0.51 17.18
N GLN A 41 -33.27 0.09 17.99
CA GLN A 41 -31.84 0.04 17.76
C GLN A 41 -31.53 -1.45 17.81
N LYS A 42 -31.56 -2.09 16.64
CA LYS A 42 -30.75 -3.27 16.43
C LYS A 42 -29.33 -2.79 16.68
N GLU A 43 -28.85 -3.03 17.90
CA GLU A 43 -27.45 -3.33 18.13
C GLU A 43 -27.05 -4.30 17.01
N ILE A 44 -26.37 -3.77 16.00
CA ILE A 44 -25.57 -4.60 15.10
C ILE A 44 -24.44 -5.10 15.99
N THR A 45 -24.75 -6.16 16.72
CA THR A 45 -23.74 -6.99 17.36
C THR A 45 -22.75 -7.37 16.27
N ASN A 46 -21.44 -7.32 16.59
CA ASN A 46 -20.32 -7.64 15.69
C ASN A 46 -20.31 -9.11 15.19
N ASN A 47 -21.47 -9.77 15.15
CA ASN A 47 -21.72 -11.09 14.60
C ASN A 47 -22.55 -11.06 13.30
N GLU A 48 -22.77 -9.89 12.69
CA GLU A 48 -23.37 -9.82 11.37
C GLU A 48 -22.37 -10.26 10.28
N ILE A 49 -22.47 -11.56 9.99
CA ILE A 49 -22.19 -12.20 8.71
C ILE A 49 -20.69 -12.32 8.42
N ASN A 50 -20.16 -13.54 8.56
CA ASN A 50 -19.12 -14.04 7.66
C ASN A 50 -19.67 -13.88 6.23
N LYS A 51 -19.52 -12.68 5.66
CA LYS A 51 -19.80 -12.46 4.25
C LYS A 51 -18.81 -13.36 3.56
N TRP A 52 -19.31 -14.38 2.89
CA TRP A 52 -18.53 -15.10 1.90
C TRP A 52 -18.13 -14.03 0.87
N ARG A 53 -16.92 -13.49 1.01
CA ARG A 53 -16.36 -12.52 0.08
C ARG A 53 -15.61 -13.30 -0.97
N ASP A 54 -15.81 -12.94 -2.23
CA ASP A 54 -15.08 -13.56 -3.33
C ASP A 54 -13.66 -12.97 -3.39
N TYR A 55 -12.66 -13.83 -3.27
CA TYR A 55 -11.26 -13.43 -3.43
C TYR A 55 -10.93 -13.21 -4.90
N LYS A 56 -10.04 -12.26 -5.16
CA LYS A 56 -9.38 -12.13 -6.47
C LYS A 56 -8.47 -13.35 -6.70
N THR A 57 -8.35 -13.75 -7.96
CA THR A 57 -7.28 -14.65 -8.40
C THR A 57 -5.97 -13.88 -8.49
N ALA A 58 -5.31 -13.67 -7.36
CA ALA A 58 -4.01 -13.01 -7.28
C ALA A 58 -2.87 -14.02 -7.40
N LEU A 59 -1.70 -13.55 -7.86
CA LEU A 59 -0.49 -14.35 -8.01
C LEU A 59 0.22 -14.55 -6.66
N HIS A 60 0.93 -15.65 -6.51
CA HIS A 60 1.73 -15.97 -5.33
C HIS A 60 3.23 -16.03 -5.66
N GLY A 61 4.05 -16.36 -4.66
CA GLY A 61 5.51 -16.45 -4.82
C GLY A 61 5.97 -17.41 -5.91
N GLY A 62 5.19 -18.46 -6.21
CA GLY A 62 5.49 -19.40 -7.30
C GLY A 62 5.33 -18.83 -8.71
N GLU A 63 4.64 -17.69 -8.85
CA GLU A 63 4.28 -17.09 -10.14
C GLU A 63 5.09 -15.82 -10.45
N ILE A 64 6.09 -15.50 -9.62
CA ILE A 64 7.01 -14.36 -9.84
C ILE A 64 7.66 -14.42 -11.23
N SER A 65 7.87 -15.63 -11.76
CA SER A 65 8.48 -15.83 -13.08
C SER A 65 7.71 -15.18 -14.23
N TYR A 66 6.40 -14.92 -14.09
CA TYR A 66 5.60 -14.26 -15.13
C TYR A 66 6.05 -12.83 -15.43
N ILE A 67 6.78 -12.17 -14.51
CA ILE A 67 7.44 -10.90 -14.80
C ILE A 67 8.43 -11.06 -15.96
N GLY A 68 9.09 -12.21 -16.06
CA GLY A 68 10.02 -12.52 -17.14
C GLY A 68 9.37 -12.64 -18.53
N ASP A 69 8.05 -12.80 -18.61
CA ASP A 69 7.35 -12.90 -19.90
C ASP A 69 6.97 -11.53 -20.47
N LEU A 70 7.07 -10.47 -19.66
CA LEU A 70 6.84 -9.10 -20.11
C LEU A 70 7.98 -8.67 -21.06
N LYS A 71 7.62 -7.96 -22.12
CA LYS A 71 8.55 -7.47 -23.17
C LYS A 71 8.43 -5.95 -23.34
N GLU A 72 8.39 -5.25 -22.21
CA GLU A 72 8.14 -3.81 -22.12
C GLU A 72 8.78 -3.25 -20.84
N ASN A 73 8.85 -1.92 -20.70
CA ASN A 73 9.21 -1.29 -19.43
C ASN A 73 8.15 -1.58 -18.37
N ILE A 74 8.58 -1.69 -17.11
CA ILE A 74 7.65 -2.00 -16.01
C ILE A 74 7.79 -1.02 -14.85
N THR A 75 6.65 -0.71 -14.25
CA THR A 75 6.56 -0.04 -12.96
C THR A 75 6.04 -1.03 -11.92
N ILE A 76 6.77 -1.23 -10.83
CA ILE A 76 6.32 -2.03 -9.70
C ILE A 76 6.00 -1.16 -8.49
N TYR A 77 4.78 -1.31 -7.98
CA TYR A 77 4.35 -0.74 -6.71
C TYR A 77 4.51 -1.79 -5.62
N LEU A 78 5.30 -1.48 -4.59
CA LEU A 78 5.39 -2.31 -3.40
C LEU A 78 4.49 -1.68 -2.33
N PHE A 79 3.23 -2.11 -2.26
CA PHE A 79 2.32 -1.61 -1.23
C PHE A 79 2.58 -2.30 0.10
N ILE A 80 3.00 -1.54 1.09
CA ILE A 80 3.47 -2.00 2.39
C ILE A 80 2.39 -1.67 3.41
N GLN A 81 1.94 -2.67 4.16
CA GLN A 81 1.06 -2.45 5.31
C GLN A 81 1.70 -1.46 6.28
N LYS A 82 0.98 -0.42 6.70
CA LYS A 82 1.44 0.51 7.75
C LYS A 82 1.49 -0.15 9.12
N THR A 83 0.53 -1.02 9.43
CA THR A 83 0.46 -1.79 10.69
C THR A 83 0.06 -3.24 10.41
N PRO A 84 0.73 -4.25 10.97
CA PRO A 84 0.33 -5.64 10.77
C PRO A 84 -1.10 -5.87 11.23
N THR A 85 -2.00 -6.29 10.34
CA THR A 85 -3.38 -6.68 10.68
C THR A 85 -3.46 -8.12 11.16
N SER A 86 -2.55 -8.97 10.68
CA SER A 86 -2.35 -10.33 11.18
C SER A 86 -0.86 -10.69 11.19
N GLY A 87 -0.41 -11.39 12.24
CA GLY A 87 0.98 -11.81 12.40
C GLY A 87 1.96 -10.74 12.92
N ALA A 88 3.25 -11.05 12.89
CA ALA A 88 4.31 -10.21 13.48
C ALA A 88 4.85 -9.13 12.53
N TRP A 89 4.57 -9.24 11.23
CA TRP A 89 5.24 -8.50 10.16
C TRP A 89 4.25 -7.72 9.31
N ASN A 90 4.62 -6.49 8.92
CA ASN A 90 3.98 -5.74 7.86
C ASN A 90 4.21 -6.49 6.55
N LEU A 91 3.12 -6.94 5.95
CA LEU A 91 3.12 -7.62 4.67
C LEU A 91 3.22 -6.61 3.52
N VAL A 92 3.64 -7.12 2.37
CA VAL A 92 3.77 -6.36 1.12
C VAL A 92 2.87 -6.98 0.06
N VAL A 93 2.21 -6.13 -0.72
CA VAL A 93 1.44 -6.48 -1.91
C VAL A 93 2.16 -5.86 -3.12
N PRO A 94 2.96 -6.64 -3.85
CA PRO A 94 3.52 -6.21 -5.11
C PRO A 94 2.45 -6.11 -6.21
N VAL A 95 2.49 -5.03 -6.98
CA VAL A 95 1.71 -4.88 -8.21
C VAL A 95 2.65 -4.45 -9.32
N VAL A 96 2.85 -5.29 -10.33
CA VAL A 96 3.67 -4.99 -11.51
C VAL A 96 2.76 -4.51 -12.63
N LYS A 97 3.08 -3.36 -13.20
CA LYS A 97 2.38 -2.76 -14.34
C LYS A 97 3.31 -2.74 -15.55
N GLY A 98 2.86 -3.28 -16.68
CA GLY A 98 3.47 -3.02 -17.98
C GLY A 98 3.16 -1.59 -18.43
N ASP A 99 4.19 -0.79 -18.72
CA ASP A 99 4.01 0.64 -19.02
C ASP A 99 3.28 0.88 -20.35
N GLU A 100 3.43 -0.03 -21.32
CA GLU A 100 2.83 0.06 -22.66
C GLU A 100 1.48 -0.66 -22.69
N SER A 101 1.45 -1.92 -22.23
CA SER A 101 0.25 -2.77 -22.29
C SER A 101 -0.78 -2.40 -21.23
N LYS A 102 -0.35 -1.71 -20.16
CA LYS A 102 -1.14 -1.48 -18.93
C LYS A 102 -1.64 -2.78 -18.30
N ARG A 103 -1.02 -3.92 -18.62
CA ARG A 103 -1.29 -5.20 -17.96
C ARG A 103 -0.78 -5.15 -16.53
N PHE A 104 -1.57 -5.69 -15.61
CA PHE A 104 -1.19 -5.84 -14.21
C PHE A 104 -0.90 -7.29 -13.85
N LEU A 105 0.16 -7.49 -13.07
CA LEU A 105 0.42 -8.71 -12.31
C LEU A 105 0.25 -8.33 -10.83
N GLU A 106 -0.89 -8.71 -10.25
CA GLU A 106 -1.26 -8.44 -8.87
C GLU A 106 -0.90 -9.64 -8.00
N PHE A 107 -0.06 -9.44 -6.98
CA PHE A 107 0.34 -10.51 -6.07
C PHE A 107 -0.48 -10.49 -4.77
N ALA A 108 -0.73 -11.67 -4.21
CA ALA A 108 -1.55 -11.86 -3.03
C ALA A 108 -0.88 -11.34 -1.75
N LEU A 109 -1.69 -10.74 -0.88
CA LEU A 109 -1.29 -10.40 0.48
C LEU A 109 -0.90 -11.67 1.25
N GLY A 110 0.14 -11.57 2.08
CA GLY A 110 0.69 -12.70 2.84
C GLY A 110 1.81 -13.46 2.14
N SER A 111 2.05 -13.18 0.85
CA SER A 111 3.12 -13.84 0.09
C SER A 111 4.46 -13.10 0.16
N PHE A 112 4.48 -11.81 0.49
CA PHE A 112 5.68 -10.98 0.45
C PHE A 112 5.84 -10.17 1.73
N ALA A 113 7.08 -9.95 2.13
CA ALA A 113 7.45 -9.10 3.26
C ALA A 113 8.81 -8.46 3.01
N LEU A 114 9.01 -7.28 3.60
CA LEU A 114 10.30 -6.60 3.70
C LEU A 114 10.79 -6.60 5.15
N GLN A 115 10.39 -7.60 5.94
CA GLN A 115 10.89 -7.84 7.30
C GLN A 115 10.67 -9.25 7.81
N GLY A 116 11.34 -9.55 8.91
CA GLY A 116 11.32 -10.85 9.57
C GLY A 116 12.27 -11.84 8.91
N CYS A 117 11.92 -13.12 9.00
CA CYS A 117 12.63 -14.23 8.38
C CYS A 117 11.64 -15.19 7.73
N GLY A 118 12.03 -15.86 6.64
CA GLY A 118 11.25 -16.92 6.00
C GLY A 118 10.65 -16.55 4.64
N GLY A 119 9.55 -17.23 4.28
CA GLY A 119 9.01 -17.27 2.92
C GLY A 119 8.68 -15.90 2.32
N GLY A 120 8.07 -15.00 3.09
CA GLY A 120 7.72 -13.66 2.60
C GLY A 120 8.94 -12.83 2.19
N LEU A 121 10.03 -12.91 2.95
CA LEU A 121 11.27 -12.20 2.62
C LEU A 121 11.99 -12.85 1.42
N ASN A 122 12.00 -14.19 1.35
CA ASN A 122 12.58 -14.93 0.22
C ASN A 122 11.83 -14.64 -1.10
N ASN A 123 10.50 -14.51 -1.04
CA ASN A 123 9.71 -14.14 -2.20
C ASN A 123 10.02 -12.71 -2.66
N THR A 124 10.20 -11.76 -1.73
CA THR A 124 10.61 -10.39 -2.09
C THR A 124 12.03 -10.36 -2.68
N ASP A 125 12.98 -11.14 -2.13
CA ASP A 125 14.32 -11.26 -2.71
C ASP A 125 14.28 -11.84 -4.14
N THR A 126 13.44 -12.88 -4.35
CA THR A 126 13.22 -13.49 -5.66
C THR A 126 12.55 -12.52 -6.64
N LEU A 127 11.61 -11.70 -6.18
CA LEU A 127 10.99 -10.64 -6.96
C LEU A 127 12.06 -9.67 -7.48
N PHE A 128 12.94 -9.18 -6.62
CA PHE A 128 14.01 -8.25 -7.01
C PHE A 128 14.99 -8.89 -8.01
N TYR A 129 15.31 -10.18 -7.85
CA TYR A 129 16.08 -10.93 -8.85
C TYR A 129 15.43 -10.94 -10.24
N TYR A 130 14.10 -11.13 -10.32
CA TYR A 130 13.40 -11.08 -11.60
C TYR A 130 13.33 -9.66 -12.19
N LEU A 131 13.30 -8.63 -11.35
CA LEU A 131 13.41 -7.24 -11.80
C LEU A 131 14.79 -6.95 -12.41
N GLU A 132 15.88 -7.39 -11.80
CA GLU A 132 17.23 -7.27 -12.37
C GLU A 132 17.34 -8.00 -13.70
N LYS A 133 16.82 -9.23 -13.78
CA LYS A 133 16.73 -9.97 -15.05
C LYS A 133 15.98 -9.21 -16.14
N HIS A 134 14.96 -8.45 -15.76
CA HIS A 134 14.19 -7.63 -16.69
C HIS A 134 15.02 -6.47 -17.23
N ILE A 135 15.83 -5.82 -16.37
CA ILE A 135 16.84 -4.84 -16.79
C ILE A 135 17.85 -5.46 -17.74
N ASN A 136 18.36 -6.66 -17.42
CA ASN A 136 19.33 -7.36 -18.25
C ASN A 136 18.80 -7.76 -19.64
N LYS A 137 17.47 -7.74 -19.85
CA LYS A 137 16.87 -7.90 -21.18
C LYS A 137 16.82 -6.59 -21.99
N GLY A 138 17.19 -5.47 -21.39
CA GLY A 138 17.21 -4.14 -22.01
C GLY A 138 15.97 -3.28 -21.70
N TYR A 139 15.16 -3.66 -20.72
CA TYR A 139 13.98 -2.88 -20.31
C TYR A 139 14.22 -2.06 -19.05
N ASN A 140 13.51 -0.95 -18.90
CA ASN A 140 13.55 -0.16 -17.68
C ASN A 140 12.62 -0.76 -16.62
N VAL A 141 13.07 -0.67 -15.35
CA VAL A 141 12.27 -1.03 -14.18
C VAL A 141 12.21 0.17 -13.25
N THR A 142 11.00 0.58 -12.88
CA THR A 142 10.76 1.61 -11.86
C THR A 142 10.16 0.96 -10.61
N ILE A 143 10.76 1.17 -9.44
CA ILE A 143 10.27 0.62 -8.16
C ILE A 143 9.73 1.73 -7.27
N LEU A 144 8.48 1.60 -6.86
CA LEU A 144 7.77 2.59 -6.04
C LEU A 144 7.29 1.94 -4.74
N PRO A 145 8.06 2.02 -3.64
CA PRO A 145 7.63 1.52 -2.33
C PRO A 145 6.65 2.50 -1.67
N LYS A 146 5.46 2.01 -1.34
CA LYS A 146 4.30 2.80 -0.93
C LYS A 146 3.73 2.25 0.38
N VAL A 147 3.70 3.05 1.45
CA VAL A 147 3.08 2.69 2.73
C VAL A 147 1.61 3.08 2.72
N ILE A 148 0.73 2.18 3.17
CA ILE A 148 -0.73 2.37 3.15
C ILE A 148 -1.41 1.78 4.39
N GLU A 149 -2.55 2.36 4.79
CA GLU A 149 -3.38 1.78 5.85
C GLU A 149 -3.77 0.35 5.49
N SER A 150 -3.65 -0.55 6.46
CA SER A 150 -3.60 -1.99 6.16
C SER A 150 -4.95 -2.57 5.78
N THR A 151 -6.04 -1.92 6.20
CA THR A 151 -7.41 -2.23 5.78
C THR A 151 -7.60 -2.10 4.26
N TYR A 152 -6.92 -1.16 3.59
CA TYR A 152 -6.99 -1.05 2.13
C TYR A 152 -6.38 -2.28 1.43
N LEU A 153 -5.29 -2.83 1.96
CA LEU A 153 -4.68 -4.03 1.37
C LEU A 153 -5.49 -5.29 1.64
N ASP A 154 -6.09 -5.39 2.82
CA ASP A 154 -7.03 -6.47 3.15
C ASP A 154 -8.23 -6.42 2.18
N ASP A 155 -8.86 -5.25 2.01
CA ASP A 155 -9.98 -5.08 1.08
C ASP A 155 -9.59 -5.29 -0.39
N PHE A 156 -8.36 -4.92 -0.78
CA PHE A 156 -7.86 -5.12 -2.13
C PHE A 156 -7.81 -6.59 -2.55
N GLN A 157 -7.80 -7.55 -1.61
CA GLN A 157 -7.84 -8.98 -1.92
C GLN A 157 -9.19 -9.47 -2.46
N TYR A 158 -10.27 -8.70 -2.28
CA TYR A 158 -11.63 -9.14 -2.60
C TYR A 158 -12.18 -8.49 -3.87
N LEU A 159 -12.94 -9.24 -4.65
CA LEU A 159 -13.61 -8.78 -5.88
C LEU A 159 -14.77 -7.84 -5.58
N ASP A 160 -15.48 -8.11 -4.49
CA ASP A 160 -16.65 -7.37 -4.03
C ASP A 160 -16.28 -6.05 -3.30
N SER A 161 -14.98 -5.78 -3.14
CA SER A 161 -14.52 -4.51 -2.58
C SER A 161 -14.45 -3.41 -3.65
N ASN A 162 -14.66 -2.18 -3.20
CA ASN A 162 -14.49 -0.98 -4.01
C ASN A 162 -13.01 -0.53 -4.09
N VAL A 163 -12.07 -1.31 -3.56
CA VAL A 163 -10.65 -0.95 -3.52
C VAL A 163 -9.95 -1.46 -4.79
N LYS A 164 -9.52 -0.53 -5.64
CA LYS A 164 -8.73 -0.78 -6.85
C LYS A 164 -7.32 -0.19 -6.71
N ILE A 165 -6.46 -0.43 -7.71
CA ILE A 165 -5.06 0.04 -7.68
C ILE A 165 -5.02 1.56 -7.52
N GLU A 166 -5.92 2.29 -8.20
CA GLU A 166 -6.05 3.74 -8.10
C GLU A 166 -6.32 4.18 -6.65
N THR A 167 -7.21 3.48 -5.95
CA THR A 167 -7.49 3.71 -4.52
C THR A 167 -6.22 3.55 -3.68
N LEU A 168 -5.42 2.51 -3.97
CA LEU A 168 -4.15 2.30 -3.25
C LEU A 168 -3.14 3.42 -3.54
N LEU A 169 -3.05 3.87 -4.78
CA LEU A 169 -2.13 4.94 -5.18
C LEU A 169 -2.49 6.26 -4.50
N GLU A 170 -3.76 6.64 -4.50
CA GLU A 170 -4.27 7.87 -3.89
C GLU A 170 -4.11 7.88 -2.36
N ASN A 171 -4.19 6.72 -1.72
CA ASN A 171 -4.17 6.59 -0.26
C ASN A 171 -2.84 6.08 0.30
N SER A 172 -1.78 6.09 -0.51
CA SER A 172 -0.44 5.65 -0.09
C SER A 172 0.58 6.78 -0.08
N ILE A 173 1.61 6.60 0.74
CA ILE A 173 2.70 7.57 0.93
C ILE A 173 4.02 6.86 0.63
N ASP A 174 4.96 7.55 -0.01
CA ASP A 174 6.27 6.95 -0.30
C ASP A 174 6.99 6.50 0.97
N LEU A 175 7.56 5.29 0.95
CA LEU A 175 8.28 4.69 2.09
C LEU A 175 9.42 5.58 2.60
N ILE A 176 10.05 6.37 1.73
CA ILE A 176 11.13 7.30 2.10
C ILE A 176 10.72 8.33 3.17
N ASN A 177 9.41 8.60 3.30
CA ASN A 177 8.86 9.52 4.29
C ASN A 177 8.64 8.86 5.66
N TYR A 178 8.86 7.55 5.78
CA TYR A 178 8.73 6.79 7.02
C TYR A 178 10.11 6.36 7.54
N ARG A 179 10.81 7.28 8.21
CA ARG A 179 12.16 7.06 8.77
C ARG A 179 12.17 6.87 10.29
N LYS A 180 11.14 6.23 10.84
CA LYS A 180 11.01 6.00 12.29
C LYS A 180 10.39 4.62 12.58
N GLY A 181 10.78 4.02 13.71
CA GLY A 181 10.19 2.78 14.20
C GLY A 181 10.40 1.58 13.27
N LYS A 182 9.43 0.66 13.19
CA LYS A 182 9.52 -0.56 12.37
C LYS A 182 9.69 -0.30 10.87
N LEU A 183 9.12 0.79 10.37
CA LEU A 183 9.19 1.16 8.95
C LEU A 183 10.61 1.60 8.53
N ASP A 184 11.45 2.07 9.46
CA ASP A 184 12.87 2.34 9.17
C ASP A 184 13.64 1.06 8.80
N TRP A 185 13.34 -0.05 9.47
CA TRP A 185 13.95 -1.34 9.13
C TRP A 185 13.48 -1.83 7.75
N ILE A 186 12.19 -1.71 7.46
CA ILE A 186 11.63 -2.02 6.13
C ILE A 186 12.30 -1.17 5.04
N PHE A 187 12.51 0.13 5.29
CA PHE A 187 13.22 1.01 4.37
C PHE A 187 14.66 0.56 4.15
N LYS A 188 15.40 0.21 5.22
CA LYS A 188 16.76 -0.33 5.11
C LYS A 188 16.81 -1.62 4.32
N GLU A 189 15.86 -2.52 4.54
CA GLU A 189 15.79 -3.79 3.81
C GLU A 189 15.46 -3.60 2.33
N TYR A 190 14.53 -2.69 2.02
CA TYR A 190 14.28 -2.23 0.65
C TYR A 190 15.57 -1.75 -0.03
N ILE A 191 16.31 -0.82 0.61
CA ILE A 191 17.57 -0.31 0.06
C ILE A 191 18.61 -1.42 -0.08
N ARG A 192 18.72 -2.33 0.89
CA ARG A 192 19.64 -3.48 0.83
C ARG A 192 19.35 -4.36 -0.38
N LEU A 193 18.08 -4.70 -0.63
CA LEU A 193 17.66 -5.49 -1.78
C LEU A 193 17.87 -4.75 -3.09
N SER A 194 17.50 -3.47 -3.16
CA SER A 194 17.74 -2.63 -4.33
C SER A 194 19.22 -2.60 -4.72
N ASN A 195 20.11 -2.42 -3.74
CA ASN A 195 21.56 -2.42 -3.98
C ASN A 195 22.09 -3.81 -4.36
N LYS A 196 21.57 -4.88 -3.74
CA LYS A 196 21.97 -6.27 -4.05
C LYS A 196 21.74 -6.60 -5.52
N TYR A 197 20.67 -6.08 -6.11
CA TYR A 197 20.21 -6.38 -7.47
C TYR A 197 20.42 -5.22 -8.46
N SER A 198 21.22 -4.21 -8.09
CA SER A 198 21.55 -3.05 -8.94
C SER A 198 20.33 -2.32 -9.51
N LEU A 199 19.26 -2.19 -8.70
CA LEU A 199 17.99 -1.56 -9.08
C LEU A 199 17.94 -0.06 -8.74
N VAL A 200 18.99 0.48 -8.10
CA VAL A 200 19.17 1.88 -7.69
C VAL A 200 20.63 2.28 -7.85
#